data_AF-A0A7V2KS74-F1
#
_entry.id   AF-A0A7V2KS74-F1
#
_cell.length_a   1.000
_cell.length_b   1.000
_cell.length_c   1.000
_cell.angle_alpha   90.00
_cell.angle_beta   90.00
_cell.angle_gamma   90.00
#
_symmetry.space_group_name_H-M   'P 1'
#
loop_
_entity.id
_entity.type
_entity.pdbx_description
1 polymer ?
#
loop_
_entity_poly.entity_id
_entity_poly.type
_entity_poly.pdbx_seq_one_letter_code
_entity_poly.pdbx_strand_id
1 'polypeptide(L)'
;VGFAPSNGSYMWRKAAGEQGRSKFPAIDAGVHAISAIASDFMLYGPLTGTNRVFPAVAAASSMMAALAFEDNGFIPGGNHPLNLLFPDVVEQFKKEKGGA
;
A
#
# COMPACT_ATOMS: atom_id res chain seq x y z
N VAL A 1 -15.58 -1.91 1.19
CA VAL A 1 -15.52 -0.44 1.06
C VAL A 1 -14.42 -0.07 0.07
N GLY A 2 -14.64 0.90 -0.82
CA GLY A 2 -13.65 1.31 -1.82
C GLY A 2 -13.41 2.82 -1.86
N PHE A 3 -12.18 3.24 -2.14
CA PHE A 3 -11.75 4.65 -2.12
C PHE A 3 -11.31 5.13 -3.51
N ALA A 4 -11.40 6.45 -3.73
CA ALA A 4 -10.93 7.11 -4.97
C ALA A 4 -10.10 8.37 -4.64
N PRO A 5 -8.93 8.22 -3.98
CA PRO A 5 -8.17 9.34 -3.43
C PRO A 5 -7.53 10.25 -4.49
N SER A 6 -7.38 9.74 -5.71
CA SER A 6 -6.74 10.44 -6.83
C SER A 6 -7.40 11.80 -7.12
N ASN A 7 -8.73 11.91 -7.01
CA ASN A 7 -9.42 13.19 -7.22
C ASN A 7 -8.93 14.26 -6.22
N GLY A 8 -8.79 13.89 -4.95
CA GLY A 8 -8.30 14.78 -3.90
C GLY A 8 -6.82 15.14 -4.08
N SER A 9 -5.97 14.15 -4.35
CA SER A 9 -4.54 14.38 -4.51
C SER A 9 -4.23 15.27 -5.72
N TYR A 10 -4.96 15.12 -6.83
CA TYR A 10 -4.80 15.97 -8.02
C TYR A 10 -5.33 17.39 -7.81
N MET A 11 -6.38 17.58 -7.02
CA MET A 11 -6.83 18.91 -6.60
C MET A 11 -5.79 19.60 -5.71
N TRP A 12 -5.18 18.85 -4.79
CA TRP A 12 -4.07 19.35 -3.99
C TRP A 12 -2.86 19.72 -4.86
N ARG A 13 -2.49 18.90 -5.84
CA ARG A 13 -1.43 19.23 -6.82
C ARG A 13 -1.71 20.54 -7.53
N LYS A 14 -2.96 20.75 -7.98
CA LYS A 14 -3.37 21.98 -8.67
C LYS A 14 -3.21 23.19 -7.75
N ALA A 15 -3.62 23.07 -6.49
CA ALA A 15 -3.49 24.14 -5.50
C ALA A 15 -2.02 24.45 -5.13
N ALA A 16 -1.14 23.44 -5.14
CA ALA A 16 0.27 23.59 -4.79
C ALA A 16 1.14 24.29 -5.88
N GLY A 17 0.57 24.56 -7.07
CA GLY A 17 1.26 25.24 -8.17
C GLY A 17 2.49 24.50 -8.69
N GLU A 18 3.35 25.20 -9.45
CA GLU A 18 4.55 24.60 -10.05
C GLU A 18 5.58 24.15 -9.01
N GLN A 19 5.75 24.92 -7.94
CA GLN A 19 6.70 24.62 -6.86
C GLN A 19 6.36 23.31 -6.12
N GLY A 20 5.08 22.93 -6.06
CA GLY A 20 4.62 21.68 -5.46
C GLY A 20 4.66 20.47 -6.40
N ARG A 21 4.85 20.68 -7.71
CA ARG A 21 4.69 19.63 -8.73
C ARG A 21 5.71 18.50 -8.58
N SER A 22 6.95 18.81 -8.22
CA SER A 22 8.00 17.81 -8.00
C SER A 22 7.77 16.95 -6.76
N LYS A 23 7.04 17.47 -5.76
CA LYS A 23 6.69 16.77 -4.52
C LYS A 23 5.45 15.89 -4.65
N PHE A 24 4.62 16.16 -5.66
CA PHE A 24 3.36 15.46 -5.88
C PHE A 24 3.48 13.93 -5.96
N PRO A 25 4.50 13.32 -6.59
CA PRO A 25 4.64 11.86 -6.60
C PRO A 25 4.67 11.21 -5.23
N ALA A 26 5.44 11.77 -4.29
CA ALA A 26 5.52 11.23 -2.94
C ALA A 26 4.18 11.37 -2.20
N ILE A 27 3.51 12.52 -2.35
CA ILE A 27 2.25 12.79 -1.66
C ILE A 27 1.12 11.93 -2.22
N ASP A 28 1.05 11.80 -3.54
CA ASP A 28 0.08 10.91 -4.19
C ASP A 28 0.28 9.45 -3.74
N ALA A 29 1.52 8.96 -3.73
CA ALA A 29 1.84 7.63 -3.25
C ALA A 29 1.43 7.42 -1.78
N GLY A 30 1.73 8.38 -0.91
CA GLY A 30 1.37 8.33 0.52
C GLY A 30 -0.14 8.31 0.76
N VAL A 31 -0.90 9.14 0.05
CA VAL A 31 -2.38 9.15 0.17
C VAL A 31 -2.96 7.80 -0.29
N HIS A 32 -2.43 7.21 -1.36
CA HIS A 32 -2.86 5.89 -1.81
C HIS A 32 -2.47 4.78 -0.81
N ALA A 33 -1.28 4.82 -0.21
CA ALA A 33 -0.88 3.88 0.82
C ALA A 33 -1.83 3.90 2.03
N ILE A 34 -2.16 5.08 2.55
CA ILE A 34 -3.11 5.24 3.67
C ILE A 34 -4.50 4.77 3.28
N SER A 35 -4.95 5.12 2.07
CA SER A 35 -6.26 4.69 1.57
C SER A 35 -6.36 3.17 1.47
N ALA A 36 -5.26 2.47 1.17
CA ALA A 36 -5.24 1.02 1.04
C ALA A 36 -5.41 0.30 2.39
N ILE A 37 -5.05 0.95 3.50
CA ILE A 37 -5.25 0.40 4.85
C ILE A 37 -6.75 0.37 5.21
N ALA A 38 -7.53 1.33 4.71
CA ALA A 38 -8.94 1.53 5.05
C ALA A 38 -9.93 1.09 3.96
N SER A 39 -9.46 0.43 2.89
CA SER A 39 -10.32 0.03 1.77
C SER A 39 -9.94 -1.32 1.18
N ASP A 40 -10.93 -2.01 0.60
CA ASP A 40 -10.75 -3.32 -0.07
C ASP A 40 -10.33 -3.16 -1.53
N PHE A 41 -10.66 -2.02 -2.14
CA PHE A 41 -10.29 -1.70 -3.51
C PHE A 41 -10.15 -0.19 -3.71
N MET A 42 -9.42 0.19 -4.76
CA MET A 42 -9.09 1.59 -5.00
C MET A 42 -9.13 1.98 -6.48
N LEU A 43 -9.79 3.10 -6.76
CA LEU A 43 -9.69 3.80 -8.03
C LEU A 43 -8.53 4.80 -7.95
N TYR A 44 -7.35 4.39 -8.42
CA TYR A 44 -6.13 5.18 -8.25
C TYR A 44 -5.91 6.29 -9.29
N GLY A 45 -6.82 6.41 -10.26
CA GLY A 45 -6.78 7.46 -11.27
C GLY A 45 -5.82 7.15 -12.44
N PRO A 46 -5.09 8.16 -12.99
CA PRO A 46 -4.35 7.98 -14.23
C PRO A 46 -3.26 6.90 -14.17
N LEU A 47 -3.17 6.09 -15.24
CA LEU A 47 -2.14 5.05 -15.40
C LEU A 47 -0.70 5.59 -15.37
N THR A 48 -0.50 6.88 -15.63
CA THR A 48 0.81 7.53 -15.48
C THR A 48 1.31 7.55 -14.03
N GLY A 49 0.42 7.34 -13.05
CA GLY A 49 0.74 7.20 -11.63
C GLY A 49 1.03 5.77 -11.19
N THR A 50 0.89 4.75 -12.05
CA THR A 50 1.01 3.34 -11.64
C THR A 50 2.33 3.03 -10.95
N ASN A 51 3.44 3.52 -11.50
CA ASN A 51 4.80 3.25 -10.99
C ASN A 51 5.05 3.77 -9.56
N ARG A 52 4.25 4.74 -9.08
CA ARG A 52 4.35 5.26 -7.70
C ARG A 52 3.25 4.70 -6.80
N VAL A 53 2.05 4.45 -7.34
CA VAL A 53 0.91 3.99 -6.55
C VAL A 53 1.04 2.52 -6.18
N PHE A 54 1.34 1.65 -7.15
CA PHE A 54 1.35 0.20 -6.91
C PHE A 54 2.38 -0.21 -5.84
N PRO A 55 3.64 0.27 -5.88
CA PRO A 55 4.59 -0.02 -4.82
C PRO A 55 4.14 0.51 -3.44
N ALA A 56 3.50 1.69 -3.39
CA ALA A 56 3.02 2.27 -2.14
C ALA A 56 1.88 1.45 -1.52
N VAL A 57 0.93 1.01 -2.33
CA VAL A 57 -0.16 0.12 -1.91
C VAL A 57 0.41 -1.25 -1.51
N ALA A 58 1.33 -1.82 -2.28
CA ALA A 58 1.97 -3.10 -1.98
C ALA A 58 2.74 -3.07 -0.64
N ALA A 59 3.42 -1.96 -0.33
CA ALA A 59 4.07 -1.75 0.96
C ALA A 59 3.03 -1.67 2.09
N ALA A 60 1.95 -0.89 1.91
CA ALA A 60 0.88 -0.77 2.90
C ALA A 60 0.20 -2.13 3.19
N SER A 61 -0.14 -2.89 2.15
CA SER A 61 -0.71 -4.24 2.29
C SER A 61 0.25 -5.20 2.97
N SER A 62 1.56 -5.11 2.69
CA SER A 62 2.57 -5.92 3.38
C SER A 62 2.63 -5.61 4.88
N MET A 63 2.62 -4.33 5.25
CA MET A 63 2.59 -3.92 6.67
C MET A 63 1.33 -4.39 7.38
N MET A 64 0.16 -4.29 6.73
CA MET A 64 -1.09 -4.81 7.28
C MET A 64 -1.07 -6.32 7.49
N ALA A 65 -0.46 -7.08 6.58
CA ALA A 65 -0.30 -8.52 6.75
C ALA A 65 0.66 -8.89 7.88
N ALA A 66 1.72 -8.11 8.09
CA ALA A 66 2.60 -8.29 9.25
C ALA A 66 1.87 -8.01 10.58
N LEU A 67 1.05 -6.96 10.64
CA LEU A 67 0.22 -6.68 11.82
C LEU A 67 -0.82 -7.79 12.07
N ALA A 68 -1.47 -8.29 11.02
CA ALA A 68 -2.40 -9.41 11.15
C ALA A 68 -1.72 -10.69 11.65
N PHE A 69 -0.46 -10.91 11.29
CA PHE A 69 0.34 -12.00 11.85
C PHE A 69 0.61 -11.80 13.35
N GLU A 70 1.00 -10.59 13.77
CA GLU A 70 1.20 -10.28 15.19
C GLU A 70 -0.09 -10.48 16.02
N ASP A 71 -1.23 -10.05 15.49
CA ASP A 71 -2.51 -10.08 16.20
C ASP A 71 -3.08 -11.51 16.36
N ASN A 72 -2.96 -12.36 15.34
CA ASN A 72 -3.65 -13.66 15.32
C ASN A 72 -2.93 -14.77 14.54
N GLY A 73 -1.68 -14.55 14.13
CA GLY A 73 -0.88 -15.51 13.37
C GLY A 73 -1.36 -15.74 11.93
N PHE A 74 -2.16 -14.83 11.36
CA PHE A 74 -2.58 -14.93 9.96
C PHE A 74 -1.40 -14.72 9.01
N ILE A 75 -1.25 -15.61 8.03
CA ILE A 75 -0.24 -15.50 6.97
C ILE A 75 -0.98 -15.53 5.63
N PRO A 76 -0.87 -14.50 4.79
CA PRO A 76 -1.59 -14.45 3.52
C PRO A 76 -1.03 -15.47 2.52
N GLY A 77 -1.92 -16.10 1.74
CA GLY A 77 -1.56 -17.04 0.67
C GLY A 77 -1.32 -16.38 -0.69
N GLY A 78 -0.88 -17.18 -1.66
CA GLY A 78 -0.80 -16.81 -3.07
C GLY A 78 0.11 -15.62 -3.36
N ASN A 79 -0.32 -14.76 -4.29
CA ASN A 79 0.46 -13.62 -4.80
C ASN A 79 0.29 -12.34 -3.96
N HIS A 80 0.02 -12.48 -2.65
CA HIS A 80 -0.08 -11.32 -1.77
C HIS A 80 1.23 -10.50 -1.79
N PRO A 81 1.18 -9.14 -1.76
CA PRO A 81 2.39 -8.30 -1.79
C PRO A 81 3.50 -8.72 -0.83
N LEU A 82 3.14 -9.10 0.40
CA LEU A 82 4.10 -9.61 1.39
C LEU A 82 4.91 -10.81 0.86
N ASN A 83 4.25 -11.77 0.21
CA ASN A 83 4.88 -12.99 -0.29
C ASN A 83 5.83 -12.73 -1.47
N LEU A 84 5.52 -11.71 -2.27
CA LEU A 84 6.31 -11.36 -3.46
C LEU A 84 7.49 -10.45 -3.14
N LEU A 85 7.31 -9.51 -2.20
CA LEU A 85 8.29 -8.48 -1.88
C LEU A 85 9.21 -8.88 -0.72
N PHE A 86 8.72 -9.67 0.23
CA PHE A 86 9.42 -10.02 1.46
C PHE A 86 9.29 -11.53 1.80
N PRO A 87 9.70 -12.44 0.89
CA PRO A 87 9.53 -13.88 1.09
C PRO A 87 10.22 -14.39 2.37
N ASP A 88 11.40 -13.86 2.71
CA ASP A 88 12.15 -14.26 3.91
C ASP A 88 11.39 -13.96 5.21
N VAL A 89 10.63 -12.86 5.24
CA VAL A 89 9.77 -12.49 6.39
C VAL A 89 8.63 -13.50 6.53
N VAL A 90 8.05 -13.94 5.42
CA VAL A 90 6.99 -14.96 5.43
C VAL A 90 7.51 -16.32 5.92
N GLU A 91 8.75 -16.68 5.56
CA GLU A 91 9.39 -17.86 6.12
C GLU A 91 9.60 -17.76 7.63
N GLN A 92 9.99 -16.58 8.12
CA GLN A 92 10.11 -16.34 9.56
C GLN A 92 8.75 -16.50 10.27
N PHE A 93 7.68 -15.89 9.76
CA PHE A 93 6.34 -16.04 10.33
C PHE A 93 5.89 -17.51 10.40
N LYS A 94 6.20 -18.31 9.38
CA LYS A 94 5.89 -19.75 9.39
C LYS A 94 6.68 -20.52 10.47
N LYS A 95 7.95 -20.18 10.67
CA LYS A 95 8.79 -20.79 11.72
C LYS A 95 8.27 -20.45 13.10
N GLU A 96 7.94 -19.18 13.35
CA GLU A 96 7.40 -18.72 14.63
C GLU A 96 6.05 -19.36 14.94
N LYS A 97 5.14 -19.42 13.95
CA LYS A 97 3.83 -20.05 14.11
C LYS A 97 3.91 -21.57 14.35
N GLY A 98 4.88 -22.25 13.74
CA GLY A 98 5.10 -23.69 13.94
C GLY A 98 5.86 -24.04 15.22
N GLY A 99 6.43 -23.05 15.91
CA GLY A 99 7.08 -23.18 17.21
C GLY A 99 6.20 -22.81 18.40
N ALA A 100 4.95 -22.40 18.17
CA ALA A 100 3.93 -22.10 19.18
C ALA A 100 2.97 -23.28 19.40
#